data_AF-A0AAE6NS31-F1
#
_entry.id   AF-A0AAE6NS31-F1
#
_cell.length_a   1.000
_cell.length_b   1.000
_cell.length_c   1.000
_cell.angle_alpha   90.00
_cell.angle_beta   90.00
_cell.angle_gamma   90.00
#
_symmetry.space_group_name_H-M   'P 1'
#
loop_
_entity.id
_entity.type
_entity.pdbx_description
1 polymer ?
#
loop_
_entity_poly.entity_id
_entity_poly.type
_entity_poly.pdbx_seq_one_letter_code
_entity_poly.pdbx_strand_id
1 'polypeptide(L)'
;MHAHPRDLKSNTAARLMSIAAIRARLSMLSVAYSARIGAVNMNDVHATVDRITSVFGQDHELSREMLAFVAGLPELRRHVPDLAAAGDRLIRVVERTTWPDDAGRADIHG
;
A
#
# COMPACT_ATOMS: atom_id res chain seq x y z
N MET A 1 -8.68 29.55 25.69
CA MET A 1 -8.04 28.96 24.49
C MET A 1 -9.16 28.40 23.62
N HIS A 2 -9.75 29.21 22.74
CA HIS A 2 -10.86 28.79 21.87
C HIS A 2 -10.28 28.28 20.55
N ALA A 3 -10.36 26.98 20.31
CA ALA A 3 -9.99 26.39 19.03
C ALA A 3 -10.90 26.99 17.94
N HIS A 4 -10.31 27.53 16.87
CA HIS A 4 -11.10 28.10 15.78
C HIS A 4 -11.78 26.96 14.99
N PRO A 5 -13.04 27.15 14.54
CA PRO A 5 -13.80 26.10 13.83
C PRO A 5 -13.17 25.63 12.50
N ARG A 6 -12.19 26.37 11.96
CA ARG A 6 -11.39 25.94 10.80
C ARG A 6 -10.36 24.86 11.17
N ASP A 7 -9.82 24.89 12.38
CA ASP A 7 -8.81 23.92 12.85
C ASP A 7 -9.41 22.53 13.06
N LEU A 8 -10.67 22.47 13.51
CA LEU A 8 -11.41 21.22 13.69
C LEU A 8 -11.67 20.50 12.36
N LYS A 9 -12.07 21.23 11.31
CA LYS A 9 -12.32 20.65 9.96
C LYS A 9 -11.03 20.16 9.31
N SER A 10 -9.93 20.90 9.47
CA SER A 10 -8.60 20.53 8.98
C SER A 10 -8.10 19.23 9.61
N ASN A 11 -8.28 19.09 10.93
CA ASN A 11 -7.85 17.91 11.68
C ASN A 11 -8.66 16.65 11.32
N THR A 12 -9.96 16.80 11.07
CA THR A 12 -10.80 15.69 10.57
C THR A 12 -10.38 15.23 9.18
N ALA A 13 -10.13 16.14 8.25
CA ALA A 13 -9.71 15.80 6.88
C ALA A 13 -8.35 15.09 6.86
N ALA A 14 -7.37 15.59 7.62
CA ALA A 14 -6.06 14.97 7.77
C ALA A 14 -6.15 13.55 8.36
N ARG A 15 -7.02 13.35 9.35
CA ARG A 15 -7.24 12.03 9.97
C ARG A 15 -7.95 11.05 9.03
N LEU A 16 -8.91 11.52 8.22
CA LEU A 16 -9.55 10.67 7.21
C LEU A 16 -8.55 10.25 6.14
N MET A 17 -7.68 11.17 5.70
CA MET A 17 -6.61 10.86 4.76
C MET A 17 -5.61 9.85 5.34
N SER A 18 -5.23 9.97 6.62
CA SER A 18 -4.32 9.00 7.25
C SER A 18 -4.94 7.60 7.37
N ILE A 19 -6.21 7.50 7.75
CA ILE A 19 -6.95 6.22 7.79
C ILE A 19 -7.04 5.61 6.38
N ALA A 20 -7.34 6.41 5.36
CA ALA A 20 -7.41 5.96 3.97
C ALA A 20 -6.04 5.42 3.50
N ALA A 21 -4.97 6.12 3.81
CA ALA A 21 -3.60 5.73 3.48
C ALA A 21 -3.15 4.43 4.18
N ILE A 22 -3.55 4.23 5.44
CA ILE A 22 -3.31 2.96 6.15
C ILE A 22 -4.09 1.82 5.50
N ARG A 23 -5.38 2.03 5.22
CA ARG A 23 -6.24 1.01 4.61
C ARG A 23 -5.75 0.60 3.23
N ALA A 24 -5.30 1.56 2.43
CA ALA A 24 -4.74 1.31 1.11
C ALA A 24 -3.50 0.40 1.20
N ARG A 25 -2.54 0.71 2.09
CA ARG A 25 -1.35 -0.13 2.33
C ARG A 25 -1.71 -1.54 2.80
N LEU A 26 -2.63 -1.67 3.75
CA LEU A 26 -3.09 -2.99 4.22
C LEU A 26 -3.76 -3.81 3.11
N SER A 27 -4.49 -3.15 2.21
CA SER A 27 -5.12 -3.82 1.05
C SER A 27 -4.04 -4.35 0.08
N MET A 28 -3.01 -3.53 -0.18
CA MET A 28 -1.86 -3.95 -1.00
C MET A 28 -1.08 -5.10 -0.36
N LEU A 29 -0.86 -5.08 0.96
CA LEU A 29 -0.27 -6.20 1.68
C LEU A 29 -1.13 -7.47 1.59
N SER A 30 -2.45 -7.35 1.72
CA SER A 30 -3.36 -8.49 1.56
C SER A 30 -3.20 -9.14 0.19
N VAL A 31 -3.19 -8.36 -0.89
CA VAL A 31 -2.96 -8.87 -2.26
C VAL A 31 -1.58 -9.53 -2.36
N ALA A 32 -0.55 -8.90 -1.79
CA ALA A 32 0.80 -9.42 -1.81
C ALA A 32 0.94 -10.79 -1.13
N TYR A 33 0.35 -10.95 0.06
CA TYR A 33 0.34 -12.25 0.76
C TYR A 33 -0.50 -13.29 0.03
N SER A 34 -1.65 -12.91 -0.55
CA SER A 34 -2.43 -13.80 -1.43
C SER A 34 -1.61 -14.27 -2.63
N ALA A 35 -0.79 -13.40 -3.22
CA ALA A 35 0.12 -13.76 -4.31
C ALA A 35 1.18 -14.77 -3.87
N ARG A 36 1.77 -14.60 -2.69
CA ARG A 36 2.76 -15.55 -2.12
C ARG A 36 2.24 -16.96 -1.96
N ILE A 37 0.94 -17.11 -1.66
CA ILE A 37 0.31 -18.43 -1.49
C ILE A 37 -0.45 -18.90 -2.75
N GLY A 38 -0.37 -18.16 -3.85
CA GLY A 38 -1.05 -18.50 -5.11
C GLY A 38 -2.57 -18.34 -5.10
N ALA A 39 -3.15 -17.64 -4.12
CA ALA A 39 -4.59 -17.50 -3.91
C ALA A 39 -5.12 -16.11 -4.31
N VAL A 40 -4.66 -15.57 -5.44
CA VAL A 40 -5.05 -14.23 -5.88
C VAL A 40 -6.50 -14.18 -6.37
N ASN A 41 -7.30 -13.34 -5.71
CA ASN A 41 -8.65 -12.98 -6.12
C ASN A 41 -8.62 -11.67 -6.92
N MET A 42 -9.12 -11.70 -8.16
CA MET A 42 -9.09 -10.53 -9.04
C MET A 42 -9.96 -9.37 -8.54
N ASN A 43 -11.06 -9.65 -7.82
CA ASN A 43 -11.89 -8.59 -7.25
C ASN A 43 -11.12 -7.79 -6.19
N ASP A 44 -10.34 -8.48 -5.35
CA ASP A 44 -9.52 -7.84 -4.32
C ASP A 44 -8.37 -7.04 -4.94
N VAL A 45 -7.80 -7.55 -6.04
CA VAL A 45 -6.78 -6.85 -6.83
C VAL A 45 -7.34 -5.53 -7.37
N HIS A 46 -8.46 -5.56 -8.08
CA HIS A 46 -9.07 -4.36 -8.67
C HIS A 46 -9.48 -3.34 -7.60
N ALA A 47 -10.15 -3.79 -6.54
CA ALA A 47 -10.54 -2.93 -5.42
C ALA A 47 -9.32 -2.29 -4.74
N THR A 48 -8.19 -3.00 -4.69
CA THR A 48 -6.93 -2.48 -4.15
C THR A 48 -6.29 -1.45 -5.07
N VAL A 49 -6.27 -1.67 -6.39
CA VAL A 49 -5.79 -0.70 -7.38
C VAL A 49 -6.56 0.62 -7.24
N ASP A 50 -7.89 0.57 -7.25
CA ASP A 50 -8.73 1.75 -7.15
C ASP A 50 -8.46 2.52 -5.85
N ARG A 51 -8.32 1.78 -4.74
CA ARG A 51 -8.03 2.37 -3.43
C ARG A 51 -6.66 3.03 -3.39
N ILE A 52 -5.62 2.37 -3.90
CA ILE A 52 -4.24 2.89 -3.89
C ILE A 52 -4.16 4.13 -4.78
N THR A 53 -4.67 4.06 -6.02
CA THR A 53 -4.61 5.17 -6.97
C THR A 53 -5.45 6.37 -6.53
N SER A 54 -6.61 6.15 -5.90
CA SER A 54 -7.43 7.22 -5.35
C SER A 54 -6.77 7.94 -4.17
N VAL A 55 -6.00 7.23 -3.34
CA VAL A 55 -5.41 7.80 -2.12
C VAL A 55 -4.06 8.45 -2.37
N PHE A 56 -3.20 7.82 -3.18
CA PHE A 56 -1.83 8.27 -3.39
C PHE A 56 -1.61 8.95 -4.75
N GLY A 57 -2.56 8.85 -5.69
CA GLY A 57 -2.38 9.29 -7.07
C GLY A 57 -1.60 8.27 -7.91
N GLN A 58 -1.66 8.40 -9.24
CA GLN A 58 -1.07 7.42 -10.16
C GLN A 58 0.47 7.42 -10.16
N ASP A 59 1.09 8.56 -9.90
CA ASP A 59 2.55 8.70 -9.94
C ASP A 59 3.26 8.18 -8.68
N HIS A 60 2.50 7.92 -7.62
CA HIS A 60 3.06 7.40 -6.38
C HIS A 60 3.60 5.98 -6.58
N GLU A 61 4.70 5.68 -5.89
CA GLU A 61 5.42 4.41 -6.04
C GLU A 61 4.54 3.18 -5.78
N LEU A 62 3.70 3.21 -4.73
CA LEU A 62 2.70 2.17 -4.45
C LEU A 62 1.74 1.92 -5.64
N SER A 63 1.28 2.99 -6.28
CA SER A 63 0.36 2.91 -7.41
C SER A 63 1.05 2.29 -8.61
N ARG A 64 2.27 2.74 -8.93
CA ARG A 64 3.05 2.20 -10.06
C ARG A 64 3.35 0.71 -9.88
N GLU A 65 3.78 0.30 -8.69
CA GLU A 65 4.08 -1.12 -8.44
C GLU A 65 2.81 -1.99 -8.48
N MET A 66 1.71 -1.51 -7.90
CA MET A 66 0.43 -2.22 -7.96
C MET A 66 -0.07 -2.38 -9.40
N LEU A 67 0.03 -1.33 -10.22
CA LEU A 67 -0.35 -1.38 -11.64
C LEU A 67 0.55 -2.33 -12.44
N ALA A 68 1.87 -2.31 -12.18
CA ALA A 68 2.82 -3.23 -12.81
C ALA A 68 2.52 -4.70 -12.43
N PHE A 69 2.17 -4.97 -11.17
CA PHE A 69 1.71 -6.28 -10.72
C PHE A 69 0.48 -6.74 -11.51
N VAL A 70 -0.54 -5.88 -11.66
CA VAL A 70 -1.76 -6.21 -12.42
C VAL A 70 -1.45 -6.47 -13.89
N ALA A 71 -0.60 -5.67 -14.52
CA ALA A 71 -0.20 -5.87 -15.90
C ALA A 71 0.52 -7.22 -16.11
N GLY A 72 1.31 -7.66 -15.13
CA GLY A 72 2.04 -8.93 -15.17
C GLY A 72 1.22 -10.16 -14.77
N LEU A 73 0.07 -10.00 -14.10
CA LEU A 73 -0.70 -11.11 -13.53
C LEU A 73 -1.02 -12.26 -14.50
N PRO A 74 -1.41 -12.05 -15.77
CA PRO A 74 -1.72 -13.14 -16.68
C PRO A 74 -0.56 -14.13 -16.88
N GLU A 75 0.68 -13.63 -16.86
CA GLU A 75 1.88 -14.45 -16.98
C GLU A 75 2.29 -15.03 -15.62
N LEU A 76 2.31 -14.21 -14.57
CA LEU A 76 2.68 -14.62 -13.21
C LEU A 76 1.83 -15.80 -12.71
N ARG A 77 0.54 -15.86 -13.06
CA ARG A 77 -0.35 -16.95 -12.64
C ARG A 77 -0.01 -18.31 -13.26
N ARG A 78 0.82 -18.35 -14.32
CA ARG A 78 1.29 -19.61 -14.94
C ARG A 78 2.41 -20.26 -14.12
N HIS A 79 3.12 -19.48 -13.30
CA HIS A 79 4.23 -19.95 -12.48
C HIS A 79 4.15 -19.39 -11.07
N VAL A 80 3.68 -20.21 -10.12
CA VAL A 80 3.47 -19.80 -8.71
C VAL A 80 4.70 -19.14 -8.07
N PRO A 81 5.95 -19.60 -8.28
CA PRO A 81 7.13 -18.91 -7.77
C PRO A 81 7.29 -17.46 -8.25
N ASP A 82 6.96 -17.17 -9.50
CA ASP A 82 7.04 -15.80 -10.03
C ASP A 82 5.96 -14.91 -9.42
N LEU A 83 4.76 -15.46 -9.23
CA LEU A 83 3.67 -14.78 -8.53
C LEU A 83 4.06 -14.47 -7.08
N ALA A 84 4.72 -15.41 -6.40
CA ALA A 84 5.22 -15.19 -5.05
C ALA A 84 6.30 -14.11 -5.00
N ALA A 85 7.25 -14.12 -5.94
CA ALA A 85 8.27 -13.09 -6.06
C ALA A 85 7.66 -11.71 -6.36
N ALA A 86 6.57 -11.66 -7.14
CA ALA A 86 5.83 -10.43 -7.38
C ALA A 86 5.11 -9.93 -6.11
N GLY A 87 4.54 -10.84 -5.31
CA GLY A 87 4.02 -10.52 -3.97
C GLY A 87 5.11 -9.95 -3.06
N ASP A 88 6.29 -10.55 -3.03
CA ASP A 88 7.41 -10.05 -2.21
C ASP A 88 7.85 -8.64 -2.64
N ARG A 89 7.79 -8.29 -3.93
CA ARG A 89 8.06 -6.93 -4.39
C ARG A 89 7.04 -5.94 -3.83
N LEU A 90 5.75 -6.26 -3.88
CA LEU A 90 4.70 -5.41 -3.31
C LEU A 90 4.93 -5.15 -1.82
N ILE A 91 5.29 -6.18 -1.04
CA ILE A 91 5.61 -6.04 0.39
C ILE A 91 6.75 -5.04 0.59
N ARG A 92 7.87 -5.21 -0.13
CA ARG A 92 9.03 -4.32 -0.01
C ARG A 92 8.72 -2.86 -0.36
N VAL A 93 7.85 -2.61 -1.34
CA VAL A 93 7.42 -1.24 -1.67
C VAL A 93 6.57 -0.65 -0.54
N VAL A 94 5.65 -1.43 0.04
CA VAL A 94 4.87 -0.98 1.21
C VAL A 94 5.78 -0.66 2.38
N GLU A 95 6.73 -1.53 2.70
CA GLU A 95 7.70 -1.32 3.79
C GLU A 95 8.50 -0.03 3.56
N ARG A 96 9.16 0.11 2.39
CA ARG A 96 9.97 1.29 2.04
C ARG A 96 9.18 2.61 2.11
N THR A 97 7.93 2.61 1.65
CA THR A 97 7.08 3.82 1.62
C THR A 97 6.35 4.10 2.94
N THR A 98 6.45 3.20 3.91
CA THR A 98 5.85 3.37 5.24
C THR A 98 6.91 3.69 6.29
N TRP A 99 8.08 3.07 6.17
CA TRP A 99 9.27 3.33 6.99
C TRP A 99 10.46 3.72 6.11
N PRO A 100 10.44 4.94 5.55
CA PRO A 100 11.60 5.49 4.85
C PRO A 100 12.71 5.73 5.89
N ASP A 101 13.69 4.83 5.92
CA ASP A 101 14.93 4.86 6.69
C ASP A 101 14.82 4.79 8.23
N ASP A 102 15.15 3.61 8.76
CA ASP A 102 15.57 3.33 10.14
C ASP A 102 16.90 4.03 10.55
N ALA A 103 17.40 4.99 9.78
CA ALA A 103 18.65 5.71 10.08
C ALA A 103 18.48 6.86 11.10
N GLY A 104 17.37 6.90 11.84
CA GLY A 104 17.01 8.02 12.72
C GLY A 104 16.68 7.66 14.17
N ARG A 105 16.82 6.41 14.61
CA ARG A 105 16.51 6.02 16.00
C ARG A 105 17.53 5.03 16.59
N ALA A 106 18.76 5.48 16.72
CA ALA A 106 19.75 4.86 17.60
C ALA A 106 19.57 5.26 19.08
N ASP A 107 18.48 5.95 19.45
CA ASP A 107 18.24 6.57 20.76
C ASP A 107 17.17 5.89 21.62
N ILE A 108 16.47 4.86 21.11
CA ILE A 108 15.40 4.13 21.84
C ILE A 108 15.78 2.74 22.35
N HIS A 109 17.03 2.33 22.15
CA HIS A 109 17.62 1.18 22.86
C HIS A 109 18.78 1.68 23.71
N GLY A 110 18.43 2.21 24.88
CA GLY A 110 19.38 2.33 25.99
C GLY A 110 19.83 0.96 26.49
#